data_AF-T0QVW9-F1
#
_entry.id   AF-T0QVW9-F1
#
_cell.length_a   1.000
_cell.length_b   1.000
_cell.length_c   1.000
_cell.angle_alpha   90.00
_cell.angle_beta   90.00
_cell.angle_gamma   90.00
#
_symmetry.space_group_name_H-M   'P 1'
#
loop_
_entity.id
_entity.type
_entity.pdbx_description
1 polymer ?
#
loop_
_entity_poly.entity_id
_entity_poly.type
_entity_poly.pdbx_seq_one_letter_code
_entity_poly.pdbx_strand_id
1 'polypeptide(L)'
;MMELDTLRDKVERAAKILKDRISIDADAFSSDFANVPWDNHLMTLLHHGDEYIHGDSISSKIKAAKKELLMHPVMRYVVSLGWRKFGLRKYCEQLFMHLLLLLTLTVSLGLSLGTATGPKFEKVFMFWLVCMSFLLLSLLATRFLTWKNKVPCAWLTLVLWYGVVAGVLIYYDTLLELLESQELPKASDLEWFGRINNILLGLSALYFCIFELREFAADMPDKDDRRDILGRWLCALDYMLTSIINLFKGDHPSPYLESYWNRIQLPTFFFVFVYVGCEFTAPFSDNMRVYAGIPAILLLWIMCVQYLEVFPAVGYLLPMMRRMLADVACYLVFYFPIQCAYSSAYYLLFKSQGDHLKPYEPEPAFASNFTSAMHRFFPGVDTSDNATTMALLTVLKTKDKSDMFLGYETMPKSFLTTYLVTFGQINLEPFDQLESPSAYVLGYLLLVTHATIVIVMLLSALIAMMNKTMGAHMDEAKLEACITFAECVSRMRKVDTITVSKIDWDNLGYQKLYDDTMADDKYDKIPSNQELLKAITDLTKVEAPAEGQARRRSAGGLV
;
A
#
# COMPACT_ATOMS: atom_id res chain seq x y z
N MET A 1 -15.34 24.99 -21.68
CA MET A 1 -14.79 25.60 -22.91
C MET A 1 -14.09 26.94 -22.62
N MET A 2 -14.81 28.00 -22.19
CA MET A 2 -14.22 29.32 -21.92
C MET A 2 -13.10 29.33 -20.86
N GLU A 3 -13.19 28.53 -19.79
CA GLU A 3 -12.15 28.46 -18.75
C GLU A 3 -10.87 27.74 -19.21
N LEU A 4 -11.01 26.67 -20.01
CA LEU A 4 -9.87 25.93 -20.54
C LEU A 4 -9.10 26.77 -21.58
N ASP A 5 -9.81 27.54 -22.41
CA ASP A 5 -9.22 28.51 -23.34
C ASP A 5 -8.54 29.67 -22.60
N THR A 6 -9.16 30.18 -21.52
CA THR A 6 -8.56 31.24 -20.69
C THR A 6 -7.29 30.75 -20.02
N LEU A 7 -7.29 29.49 -19.58
CA LEU A 7 -6.16 28.85 -18.93
C LEU A 7 -5.07 28.48 -19.95
N ARG A 8 -5.43 28.05 -21.16
CA ARG A 8 -4.51 27.91 -22.31
C ARG A 8 -3.80 29.21 -22.61
N ASP A 9 -4.54 30.30 -22.78
CA ASP A 9 -3.97 31.62 -23.07
C ASP A 9 -3.11 32.15 -21.91
N LYS A 10 -3.40 31.76 -20.66
CA LYS A 10 -2.57 32.10 -19.50
C LYS A 10 -1.28 31.28 -19.46
N VAL A 11 -1.34 29.97 -19.75
CA VAL A 11 -0.15 29.10 -19.82
C VAL A 11 0.74 29.48 -21.00
N GLU A 12 0.18 29.77 -22.17
CA GLU A 12 0.94 30.20 -23.35
C GLU A 12 1.54 31.60 -23.16
N ARG A 13 0.80 32.53 -22.55
CA ARG A 13 1.39 33.82 -22.14
C ARG A 13 2.48 33.62 -21.10
N ALA A 14 2.28 32.76 -20.10
CA ALA A 14 3.31 32.47 -19.10
C ALA A 14 4.54 31.80 -19.72
N ALA A 15 4.37 30.87 -20.66
CA ALA A 15 5.45 30.18 -21.36
C ALA A 15 6.20 31.12 -22.31
N LYS A 16 5.49 32.02 -23.02
CA LYS A 16 6.09 33.05 -23.87
C LYS A 16 6.79 34.13 -23.05
N ILE A 17 6.19 34.57 -21.94
CA ILE A 17 6.82 35.46 -20.97
C ILE A 17 8.04 34.79 -20.33
N LEU A 18 7.98 33.50 -19.99
CA LEU A 18 9.14 32.71 -19.56
C LEU A 18 10.23 32.79 -20.62
N LYS A 19 9.92 32.40 -21.86
CA LYS A 19 10.89 32.33 -22.95
C LYS A 19 11.52 33.68 -23.27
N ASP A 20 10.73 34.76 -23.30
CA ASP A 20 11.17 36.10 -23.67
C ASP A 20 11.84 36.86 -22.49
N ARG A 21 11.49 36.56 -21.22
CA ARG A 21 12.07 37.23 -20.03
C ARG A 21 13.24 36.49 -19.41
N ILE A 22 13.34 35.17 -19.58
CA ILE A 22 14.50 34.39 -19.14
C ILE A 22 15.77 34.81 -19.91
N SER A 23 15.63 35.35 -21.12
CA SER A 23 16.75 35.95 -21.85
C SER A 23 17.12 37.37 -21.41
N ILE A 24 16.33 38.04 -20.57
CA ILE A 24 16.47 39.48 -20.31
C ILE A 24 16.71 39.80 -18.84
N ASP A 25 16.06 39.11 -17.89
CA ASP A 25 16.30 39.34 -16.45
C ASP A 25 15.67 38.24 -15.57
N ALA A 26 16.51 37.39 -14.95
CA ALA A 26 16.07 36.28 -14.09
C ALA A 26 15.37 36.77 -12.80
N ASP A 27 15.71 37.98 -12.33
CA ASP A 27 15.18 38.54 -11.09
C ASP A 27 13.75 39.08 -11.28
N ALA A 28 13.47 39.69 -12.43
CA ALA A 28 12.12 40.12 -12.81
C ALA A 28 11.18 38.93 -13.04
N PHE A 29 11.71 37.81 -13.55
CA PHE A 29 10.96 36.57 -13.72
C PHE A 29 10.58 35.94 -12.36
N SER A 30 11.53 35.85 -11.43
CA SER A 30 11.32 35.34 -10.06
C SER A 30 10.22 36.10 -9.32
N SER A 31 10.22 37.44 -9.43
CA SER A 31 9.18 38.33 -8.91
C SER A 31 7.79 38.00 -9.47
N ASP A 32 7.63 37.96 -10.78
CA ASP A 32 6.32 37.79 -11.42
C ASP A 32 5.80 36.36 -11.32
N PHE A 33 6.69 35.37 -11.41
CA PHE A 33 6.37 33.95 -11.22
C PHE A 33 5.92 33.65 -9.79
N ALA A 34 6.51 34.32 -8.79
CA ALA A 34 6.09 34.23 -7.39
C ALA A 34 4.73 34.86 -7.11
N ASN A 35 4.32 35.82 -7.94
CA ASN A 35 3.05 36.53 -7.81
C ASN A 35 1.89 35.83 -8.54
N VAL A 36 2.16 34.85 -9.40
CA VAL A 36 1.11 34.04 -10.02
C VAL A 36 0.54 33.07 -8.96
N PRO A 37 -0.78 33.09 -8.70
CA PRO A 37 -1.43 32.13 -7.83
C PRO A 37 -1.56 30.79 -8.56
N TRP A 38 -0.42 30.13 -8.76
CA TRP A 38 -0.32 28.79 -9.36
C TRP A 38 -1.14 27.78 -8.58
N ASP A 39 -1.35 28.03 -7.30
CA ASP A 39 -2.01 27.15 -6.34
C ASP A 39 -3.44 26.84 -6.76
N ASN A 40 -4.23 27.86 -7.08
CA ASN A 40 -5.60 27.68 -7.54
C ASN A 40 -5.62 27.15 -8.98
N HIS A 41 -4.78 27.66 -9.88
CA HIS A 41 -4.84 27.27 -11.29
C HIS A 41 -4.31 25.87 -11.58
N LEU A 42 -3.25 25.41 -10.89
CA LEU A 42 -2.72 24.04 -10.96
C LEU A 42 -3.72 23.04 -10.37
N MET A 43 -4.38 23.42 -9.27
CA MET A 43 -5.43 22.62 -8.65
C MET A 43 -6.68 22.51 -9.51
N THR A 44 -7.15 23.61 -10.08
CA THR A 44 -8.23 23.62 -11.07
C THR A 44 -7.84 22.79 -12.31
N LEU A 45 -6.60 22.89 -12.77
CA LEU A 45 -6.09 22.05 -13.87
C LEU A 45 -6.10 20.54 -13.55
N LEU A 46 -5.68 20.16 -12.35
CA LEU A 46 -5.62 18.77 -11.93
C LEU A 46 -7.03 18.20 -11.67
N HIS A 47 -7.90 18.97 -11.00
CA HIS A 47 -9.15 18.43 -10.43
C HIS A 47 -10.47 18.92 -11.07
N HIS A 48 -10.54 20.08 -11.73
CA HIS A 48 -11.82 20.64 -12.25
C HIS A 48 -12.25 20.13 -13.65
N GLY A 49 -11.79 18.94 -14.05
CA GLY A 49 -12.08 18.42 -15.41
C GLY A 49 -13.31 17.53 -15.54
N ASP A 50 -13.81 16.94 -14.45
CA ASP A 50 -14.71 15.79 -14.54
C ASP A 50 -16.17 16.10 -14.15
N GLU A 51 -16.48 17.30 -13.64
CA GLU A 51 -17.78 17.56 -13.01
C GLU A 51 -18.94 17.84 -13.99
N TYR A 52 -18.69 18.03 -15.29
CA TYR A 52 -19.76 18.45 -16.23
C TYR A 52 -19.74 17.83 -17.64
N ILE A 53 -18.94 16.80 -17.91
CA ILE A 53 -18.79 16.29 -19.28
C ILE A 53 -19.25 14.83 -19.37
N HIS A 54 -20.47 14.65 -19.86
CA HIS A 54 -21.18 13.38 -19.96
C HIS A 54 -20.73 12.49 -21.14
N GLY A 55 -19.42 12.37 -21.38
CA GLY A 55 -18.88 11.57 -22.49
C GLY A 55 -17.50 10.97 -22.23
N ASP A 56 -17.41 9.64 -22.16
CA ASP A 56 -16.17 8.85 -21.98
C ASP A 56 -15.04 9.24 -22.96
N SER A 57 -15.41 9.63 -24.18
CA SER A 57 -14.44 10.07 -25.21
C SER A 57 -13.82 11.45 -24.93
N ILE A 58 -14.53 12.33 -24.21
CA ILE A 58 -14.04 13.68 -23.89
C ILE A 58 -13.23 13.65 -22.60
N SER A 59 -13.65 12.91 -21.57
CA SER A 59 -12.88 12.75 -20.33
C SER A 59 -11.51 12.12 -20.60
N SER A 60 -11.43 11.10 -21.46
CA SER A 60 -10.14 10.48 -21.85
C SER A 60 -9.19 11.46 -22.56
N LYS A 61 -9.71 12.32 -23.44
CA LYS A 61 -8.93 13.37 -24.12
C LYS A 61 -8.45 14.46 -23.17
N ILE A 62 -9.28 14.86 -22.21
CA ILE A 62 -8.91 15.82 -21.17
C ILE A 62 -7.84 15.23 -20.26
N LYS A 63 -7.96 13.97 -19.83
CA LYS A 63 -6.94 13.27 -19.04
C LYS A 63 -5.61 13.17 -19.81
N ALA A 64 -5.66 12.91 -21.12
CA ALA A 64 -4.47 12.91 -21.98
C ALA A 64 -3.82 14.31 -22.10
N ALA A 65 -4.63 15.36 -22.28
CA ALA A 65 -4.13 16.74 -22.34
C ALA A 65 -3.54 17.22 -21.00
N LYS A 66 -4.15 16.84 -19.87
CA LYS A 66 -3.59 17.10 -18.52
C LYS A 66 -2.24 16.42 -18.34
N LYS A 67 -2.13 15.16 -18.76
CA LYS A 67 -0.89 14.37 -18.74
C LYS A 67 0.20 15.04 -19.59
N GLU A 68 -0.13 15.54 -20.77
CA GLU A 68 0.79 16.27 -21.65
C GLU A 68 1.23 17.62 -21.03
N LEU A 69 0.30 18.35 -20.42
CA LEU A 69 0.59 19.62 -19.75
C LEU A 69 1.52 19.45 -18.54
N LEU A 70 1.28 18.43 -17.70
CA LEU A 70 2.13 18.14 -16.54
C LEU A 70 3.56 17.73 -16.92
N MET A 71 3.74 17.23 -18.14
CA MET A 71 5.05 16.90 -18.69
C MET A 71 5.83 18.09 -19.20
N HIS A 72 5.18 19.25 -19.33
CA HIS A 72 5.84 20.47 -19.74
C HIS A 72 6.95 20.82 -18.73
N PRO A 73 8.17 21.18 -19.18
CA PRO A 73 9.31 21.46 -18.31
C PRO A 73 8.99 22.47 -17.20
N VAL A 74 8.18 23.47 -17.51
CA VAL A 74 7.73 24.50 -16.55
C VAL A 74 6.86 23.92 -15.45
N MET A 75 5.98 22.96 -15.77
CA MET A 75 5.10 22.35 -14.77
C MET A 75 5.88 21.44 -13.83
N ARG A 76 6.81 20.64 -14.38
CA ARG A 76 7.75 19.84 -13.59
C ARG A 76 8.63 20.69 -12.70
N TYR A 77 9.02 21.85 -13.19
CA TYR A 77 9.78 22.84 -12.45
C TYR A 77 8.98 23.39 -11.24
N VAL A 78 7.73 23.82 -11.46
CA VAL A 78 6.81 24.25 -10.39
C VAL A 78 6.64 23.17 -9.33
N VAL A 79 6.38 21.92 -9.73
CA VAL A 79 6.21 20.79 -8.82
C VAL A 79 7.47 20.54 -8.01
N SER A 80 8.64 20.57 -8.66
CA SER A 80 9.94 20.41 -8.00
C SER A 80 10.23 21.51 -7.00
N LEU A 81 9.86 22.76 -7.29
CA LEU A 81 9.95 23.87 -6.35
C LEU A 81 9.03 23.68 -5.13
N GLY A 82 7.78 23.26 -5.37
CA GLY A 82 6.86 22.92 -4.28
C GLY A 82 7.39 21.82 -3.37
N TRP A 83 7.98 20.78 -3.96
CA TRP A 83 8.66 19.72 -3.24
C TRP A 83 9.81 20.23 -2.36
N ARG A 84 10.69 21.08 -2.91
CA ARG A 84 11.82 21.66 -2.16
C ARG A 84 11.37 22.58 -1.03
N LYS A 85 10.28 23.32 -1.24
CA LYS A 85 9.77 24.31 -0.28
C LYS A 85 9.07 23.66 0.91
N PHE A 86 8.12 22.76 0.67
CA PHE A 86 7.29 22.18 1.72
C PHE A 86 7.12 20.66 1.60
N GLY A 87 7.11 20.12 0.37
CA GLY A 87 6.80 18.71 0.12
C GLY A 87 7.73 17.75 0.84
N LEU A 88 9.06 17.94 0.75
CA LEU A 88 10.04 17.07 1.41
C LEU A 88 9.82 17.02 2.93
N ARG A 89 9.57 18.17 3.56
CA ARG A 89 9.35 18.24 5.00
C ARG A 89 8.09 17.50 5.41
N LYS A 90 6.96 17.77 4.74
CA LYS A 90 5.68 17.13 5.02
C LYS A 90 5.72 15.63 4.77
N TYR A 91 6.37 15.21 3.69
CA TYR A 91 6.63 13.82 3.40
C TYR A 91 7.41 13.13 4.53
N CYS A 92 8.52 13.73 4.99
CA CYS A 92 9.28 13.15 6.10
C CYS A 92 8.46 13.10 7.40
N GLU A 93 7.68 14.15 7.71
CA GLU A 93 6.78 14.16 8.88
C GLU A 93 5.76 13.01 8.80
N GLN A 94 5.08 12.86 7.66
CA GLN A 94 4.14 11.76 7.43
C GLN A 94 4.80 10.38 7.48
N LEU A 95 5.98 10.22 6.86
CA LEU A 95 6.70 8.95 6.84
C LEU A 95 7.08 8.52 8.26
N PHE A 96 7.67 9.43 9.07
CA PHE A 96 8.04 9.11 10.44
C PHE A 96 6.80 8.89 11.33
N MET A 97 5.71 9.63 11.14
CA MET A 97 4.44 9.37 11.83
C MET A 97 3.87 7.99 11.45
N HIS A 98 4.00 7.55 10.19
CA HIS A 98 3.53 6.24 9.74
C HIS A 98 4.38 5.11 10.31
N LEU A 99 5.71 5.28 10.32
CA LEU A 99 6.62 4.34 10.98
C LEU A 99 6.36 4.25 12.48
N LEU A 100 5.99 5.38 13.12
CA LEU A 100 5.59 5.43 14.52
C LEU A 100 4.29 4.65 14.77
N LEU A 101 3.28 4.85 13.92
CA LEU A 101 2.03 4.10 13.94
C LEU A 101 2.28 2.59 13.79
N LEU A 102 3.15 2.22 12.84
CA LEU A 102 3.50 0.82 12.56
C LEU A 102 4.23 0.17 13.73
N LEU A 103 5.24 0.85 14.30
CA LEU A 103 5.98 0.36 15.46
C LEU A 103 5.06 0.16 16.67
N THR A 104 4.25 1.17 16.98
CA THR A 104 3.36 1.14 18.16
C THR A 104 2.24 0.10 18.01
N LEU A 105 1.70 -0.12 16.80
CA LEU A 105 0.74 -1.20 16.56
C LEU A 105 1.40 -2.58 16.70
N THR A 106 2.61 -2.74 16.17
CA THR A 106 3.36 -4.01 16.26
C THR A 106 3.64 -4.37 17.72
N VAL A 107 4.09 -3.41 18.53
CA VAL A 107 4.32 -3.63 19.96
C VAL A 107 3.00 -3.86 20.70
N SER A 108 1.95 -3.12 20.39
CA SER A 108 0.62 -3.30 21.00
C SER A 108 0.10 -4.73 20.79
N LEU A 109 0.16 -5.23 19.55
CA LEU A 109 -0.26 -6.59 19.20
C LEU A 109 0.65 -7.65 19.83
N GLY A 110 1.97 -7.44 19.83
CA GLY A 110 2.93 -8.36 20.44
C GLY A 110 2.71 -8.54 21.94
N LEU A 111 2.43 -7.45 22.66
CA LEU A 111 2.10 -7.49 24.09
C LEU A 111 0.75 -8.17 24.32
N SER A 112 -0.27 -7.77 23.56
CA SER A 112 -1.65 -8.22 23.78
C SER A 112 -1.87 -9.69 23.45
N LEU A 113 -1.07 -10.26 22.55
CA LEU A 113 -1.09 -11.71 22.22
C LEU A 113 -0.19 -12.55 23.14
N GLY A 114 0.42 -11.95 24.16
CA GLY A 114 1.29 -12.64 25.10
C GLY A 114 2.61 -13.16 24.49
N THR A 115 2.92 -12.81 23.23
CA THR A 115 4.13 -13.28 22.53
C THR A 115 5.40 -12.63 23.06
N ALA A 116 5.26 -11.49 23.76
CA ALA A 116 6.33 -10.71 24.35
C ALA A 116 6.35 -10.76 25.90
N THR A 117 6.07 -11.91 26.52
CA THR A 117 6.15 -12.09 27.99
C THR A 117 7.50 -12.67 28.44
N GLY A 118 7.90 -12.38 29.69
CA GLY A 118 9.15 -12.89 30.30
C GLY A 118 10.43 -12.29 29.69
N PRO A 119 11.54 -13.04 29.50
CA PRO A 119 12.82 -12.51 29.00
C PRO A 119 12.76 -11.98 27.56
N LYS A 120 11.67 -12.26 26.84
CA LYS A 120 11.40 -11.68 25.51
C LYS A 120 10.89 -10.24 25.63
N PHE A 121 10.22 -9.89 26.73
CA PHE A 121 9.72 -8.54 27.00
C PHE A 121 10.86 -7.53 27.04
N GLU A 122 11.95 -7.85 27.76
CA GLU A 122 13.13 -6.98 27.88
C GLU A 122 13.66 -6.58 26.51
N LYS A 123 13.80 -7.54 25.60
CA LYS A 123 14.27 -7.29 24.22
C LYS A 123 13.31 -6.40 23.44
N VAL A 124 12.00 -6.63 23.57
CA VAL A 124 10.97 -5.83 22.90
C VAL A 124 10.94 -4.41 23.46
N PHE A 125 11.04 -4.25 24.78
CA PHE A 125 11.08 -2.97 25.46
C PHE A 125 12.30 -2.14 25.05
N MET A 126 13.49 -2.76 25.01
CA MET A 126 14.72 -2.08 24.59
C MET A 126 14.67 -1.68 23.12
N PHE A 127 14.18 -2.56 22.24
CA PHE A 127 13.94 -2.23 20.84
C PHE A 127 12.96 -1.06 20.71
N TRP A 128 11.86 -1.08 21.46
CA TRP A 128 10.88 -0.02 21.48
C TRP A 128 11.52 1.31 21.91
N LEU A 129 12.27 1.36 23.02
CA LEU A 129 12.93 2.58 23.51
C LEU A 129 13.88 3.20 22.47
N VAL A 130 14.70 2.37 21.82
CA VAL A 130 15.66 2.82 20.81
C VAL A 130 14.96 3.31 19.54
N CYS A 131 13.98 2.57 19.03
CA CYS A 131 13.26 2.96 17.81
C CYS A 131 12.32 4.15 18.04
N MET A 132 11.65 4.20 19.19
CA MET A 132 10.77 5.30 19.56
C MET A 132 11.52 6.62 19.68
N SER A 133 12.65 6.62 20.40
CA SER A 133 13.47 7.81 20.56
C SER A 133 14.00 8.31 19.21
N PHE A 134 14.43 7.41 18.33
CA PHE A 134 14.81 7.76 16.96
C PHE A 134 13.68 8.45 16.19
N LEU A 135 12.49 7.86 16.19
CA LEU A 135 11.35 8.37 15.44
C LEU A 135 10.88 9.72 15.99
N LEU A 136 10.82 9.89 17.31
CA LEU A 136 10.45 11.16 17.94
C LEU A 136 11.49 12.27 17.70
N LEU A 137 12.79 11.95 17.79
CA LEU A 137 13.86 12.89 17.45
C LEU A 137 13.81 13.27 15.96
N SER A 138 13.56 12.30 15.09
CA SER A 138 13.42 12.52 13.65
C SER A 138 12.21 13.42 13.34
N LEU A 139 11.07 13.17 13.98
CA LEU A 139 9.87 14.02 13.89
C LEU A 139 10.15 15.44 14.36
N LEU A 140 10.84 15.63 15.49
CA LEU A 140 11.22 16.95 15.96
C LEU A 140 12.13 17.66 14.96
N ALA A 141 13.11 16.94 14.40
CA ALA A 141 14.03 17.48 13.40
C ALA A 141 13.33 17.88 12.09
N THR A 142 12.25 17.19 11.69
CA THR A 142 11.46 17.60 10.51
C THR A 142 10.92 19.03 10.64
N ARG A 143 10.69 19.53 11.86
CA ARG A 143 10.25 20.93 12.09
C ARG A 143 11.29 21.96 11.64
N PHE A 144 12.57 21.60 11.72
CA PHE A 144 13.70 22.44 11.33
C PHE A 144 14.28 22.08 9.94
N LEU A 145 13.72 21.05 9.30
CA LEU A 145 14.19 20.58 8.01
C LEU A 145 13.86 21.61 6.92
N THR A 146 14.91 22.23 6.39
CA THR A 146 14.86 23.05 5.18
C THR A 146 15.70 22.39 4.09
N TRP A 147 15.42 22.70 2.82
CA TRP A 147 16.15 22.11 1.70
C TRP A 147 17.68 22.27 1.80
N LYS A 148 18.13 23.45 2.24
CA LYS A 148 19.54 23.76 2.48
C LYS A 148 20.14 22.97 3.64
N ASN A 149 19.37 22.80 4.71
CA ASN A 149 19.84 22.17 5.95
C ASN A 149 19.53 20.66 6.01
N LYS A 150 19.05 20.03 4.93
CA LYS A 150 18.63 18.63 4.96
C LYS A 150 19.74 17.66 5.37
N VAL A 151 20.95 17.88 4.86
CA VAL A 151 22.13 17.06 5.17
C VAL A 151 22.61 17.29 6.61
N PRO A 152 22.88 18.53 7.06
CA PRO A 152 23.31 18.75 8.44
C PRO A 152 22.23 18.38 9.47
N CYS A 153 20.95 18.59 9.15
CA CYS A 153 19.84 18.17 10.01
C CYS A 153 19.79 16.64 10.16
N ALA A 154 19.96 15.88 9.06
CA ALA A 154 20.04 14.42 9.10
C ALA A 154 21.24 13.93 9.92
N TRP A 155 22.42 14.52 9.75
CA TRP A 155 23.59 14.19 10.56
C TRP A 155 23.37 14.49 12.04
N LEU A 156 22.79 15.66 12.37
CA LEU A 156 22.47 16.02 13.74
C LEU A 156 21.49 15.00 14.37
N THR A 157 20.46 14.57 13.64
CA THR A 157 19.54 13.53 14.14
C THR A 157 20.24 12.20 14.39
N LEU A 158 21.16 11.78 13.51
CA LEU A 158 21.90 10.54 13.68
C LEU A 158 22.86 10.61 14.86
N VAL A 159 23.54 11.74 15.06
CA VAL A 159 24.43 11.95 16.21
C VAL A 159 23.66 11.95 17.52
N LEU A 160 22.52 12.67 17.58
CA LEU A 160 21.66 12.69 18.77
C LEU A 160 21.11 11.29 19.07
N TRP A 161 20.64 10.58 18.05
CA TRP A 161 20.15 9.21 18.20
C TRP A 161 21.25 8.26 18.66
N TYR A 162 22.44 8.32 18.08
CA TYR A 162 23.58 7.51 18.52
C TYR A 162 23.92 7.80 20.00
N GLY A 163 23.84 9.06 20.43
CA GLY A 163 23.96 9.43 21.84
C GLY A 163 22.91 8.76 22.73
N VAL A 164 21.65 8.70 22.28
CA VAL A 164 20.58 7.98 23.00
C VAL A 164 20.86 6.48 23.05
N VAL A 165 21.25 5.86 21.93
CA VAL A 165 21.58 4.43 21.87
C VAL A 165 22.75 4.10 22.79
N ALA A 166 23.82 4.89 22.73
CA ALA A 166 24.97 4.72 23.60
C ALA A 166 24.58 4.88 25.07
N GLY A 167 23.72 5.86 25.41
CA GLY A 167 23.17 6.01 26.75
C GLY A 167 22.38 4.78 27.20
N VAL A 168 21.45 4.29 26.38
CA VAL A 168 20.65 3.09 26.68
C VAL A 168 21.54 1.85 26.88
N LEU A 169 22.61 1.72 26.09
CA LEU A 169 23.57 0.61 26.21
C LEU A 169 24.49 0.74 27.43
N ILE A 170 24.96 1.94 27.77
CA ILE A 170 25.80 2.19 28.96
C ILE A 170 25.01 1.95 30.24
N TYR A 171 23.76 2.43 30.27
CA TYR A 171 22.85 2.21 31.38
C TYR A 171 22.06 0.91 31.25
N TYR A 172 22.46 -0.02 30.37
CA TYR A 172 21.74 -1.26 30.13
C TYR A 172 21.62 -2.08 31.41
N ASP A 173 22.74 -2.33 32.08
CA ASP A 173 22.77 -3.12 33.31
C ASP A 173 21.98 -2.43 34.43
N THR A 174 22.06 -1.10 34.54
CA THR A 174 21.27 -0.33 35.52
C THR A 174 19.78 -0.34 35.20
N LEU A 175 19.39 -0.27 33.92
CA LEU A 175 17.99 -0.39 33.47
C LEU A 175 17.47 -1.81 33.74
N LEU A 176 18.30 -2.82 33.50
CA LEU A 176 17.96 -4.21 33.74
C LEU A 176 17.87 -4.51 35.23
N GLU A 177 18.77 -3.97 36.06
CA GLU A 177 18.67 -4.02 37.53
C GLU A 177 17.45 -3.26 38.04
N LEU A 178 17.06 -2.14 37.43
CA LEU A 178 15.81 -1.45 37.77
C LEU A 178 14.58 -2.30 37.42
N LEU A 179 14.63 -3.01 36.29
CA LEU A 179 13.60 -3.94 35.83
C LEU A 179 13.54 -5.23 36.67
N GLU A 180 14.69 -5.74 37.13
CA GLU A 180 14.84 -7.01 37.85
C GLU A 180 14.68 -6.84 39.38
N SER A 181 15.08 -5.68 39.93
CA SER A 181 14.85 -5.32 41.34
C SER A 181 13.36 -5.16 41.68
N GLN A 182 12.53 -4.95 40.67
CA GLN A 182 11.10 -5.26 40.73
C GLN A 182 10.93 -6.78 40.49
N GLU A 183 10.86 -7.58 41.56
CA GLU A 183 10.63 -9.04 41.53
C GLU A 183 9.52 -9.44 40.53
N LEU A 184 9.91 -9.88 39.32
CA LEU A 184 9.07 -9.93 38.12
C LEU A 184 8.36 -8.58 37.84
N PRO A 185 8.23 -8.14 36.57
CA PRO A 185 7.29 -7.07 36.28
C PRO A 185 5.93 -7.53 36.79
N LYS A 186 5.45 -6.92 37.88
CA LYS A 186 4.10 -7.14 38.37
C LYS A 186 3.19 -6.84 37.18
N ALA A 187 2.06 -7.55 37.05
CA ALA A 187 1.12 -7.32 35.96
C ALA A 187 0.83 -5.81 35.73
N SER A 188 0.92 -5.01 36.80
CA SER A 188 0.85 -3.54 36.79
C SER A 188 1.87 -2.82 35.87
N ASP A 189 3.13 -3.24 35.79
CA ASP A 189 4.16 -2.52 35.01
C ASP A 189 4.01 -2.78 33.50
N LEU A 190 3.66 -4.02 33.15
CA LEU A 190 3.29 -4.40 31.78
C LEU A 190 2.04 -3.64 31.30
N GLU A 191 1.07 -3.46 32.20
CA GLU A 191 -0.11 -2.64 31.93
C GLU A 191 0.24 -1.17 31.67
N TRP A 192 1.14 -0.56 32.45
CA TRP A 192 1.54 0.83 32.25
C TRP A 192 2.25 1.03 30.91
N PHE A 193 3.20 0.16 30.58
CA PHE A 193 3.89 0.20 29.30
C PHE A 193 2.92 0.04 28.13
N GLY A 194 2.04 -0.96 28.21
CA GLY A 194 0.99 -1.20 27.21
C GLY A 194 0.07 0.01 27.03
N ARG A 195 -0.35 0.65 28.13
CA ARG A 195 -1.18 1.87 28.10
C ARG A 195 -0.47 3.04 27.43
N ILE A 196 0.80 3.30 27.78
CA ILE A 196 1.58 4.39 27.14
C ILE A 196 1.72 4.15 25.64
N ASN A 197 2.05 2.92 25.24
CA ASN A 197 2.17 2.57 23.83
C ASN A 197 0.82 2.71 23.09
N ASN A 198 -0.29 2.28 23.72
CA ASN A 198 -1.63 2.41 23.12
C ASN A 198 -2.08 3.88 23.03
N ILE A 199 -1.72 4.74 23.98
CA ILE A 199 -2.00 6.19 23.91
C ILE A 199 -1.29 6.77 22.68
N LEU A 200 -0.02 6.43 22.51
CA LEU A 200 0.78 6.90 21.40
C LEU A 200 0.28 6.37 20.04
N LEU A 201 -0.14 5.10 20.00
CA LEU A 201 -0.81 4.50 18.85
C LEU A 201 -2.10 5.25 18.50
N GLY A 202 -2.93 5.54 19.49
CA GLY A 202 -4.17 6.32 19.32
C GLY A 202 -3.93 7.74 18.82
N LEU A 203 -2.91 8.44 19.36
CA LEU A 203 -2.53 9.77 18.89
C LEU A 203 -2.00 9.75 17.45
N SER A 204 -1.22 8.74 17.09
CA SER A 204 -0.71 8.55 15.73
C SER A 204 -1.85 8.25 14.75
N ALA A 205 -2.80 7.38 15.12
CA ALA A 205 -3.96 7.06 14.29
C ALA A 205 -4.88 8.27 14.11
N LEU A 206 -5.09 9.04 15.18
CA LEU A 206 -5.85 10.28 15.15
C LEU A 206 -5.20 11.33 14.24
N TYR A 207 -3.87 11.47 14.27
CA TYR A 207 -3.14 12.36 13.37
C TYR A 207 -3.46 12.07 11.90
N PHE A 208 -3.40 10.80 11.48
CA PHE A 208 -3.73 10.42 10.11
C PHE A 208 -5.21 10.59 9.80
N CYS A 209 -6.11 10.25 10.72
CA CYS A 209 -7.54 10.51 10.52
C CYS A 209 -7.83 12.00 10.29
N ILE A 210 -7.23 12.89 11.09
CA ILE A 210 -7.36 14.35 10.91
C ILE A 210 -6.76 14.80 9.58
N PHE A 211 -5.58 14.26 9.22
CA PHE A 211 -4.92 14.58 7.96
C PHE A 211 -5.81 14.22 6.76
N GLU A 212 -6.30 12.98 6.70
CA GLU A 212 -7.16 12.49 5.63
C GLU A 212 -8.51 13.22 5.58
N LEU A 213 -9.11 13.52 6.75
CA LEU A 213 -10.34 14.30 6.82
C LEU A 213 -10.15 15.75 6.33
N ARG A 214 -8.98 16.36 6.54
CA ARG A 214 -8.66 17.68 5.98
C ARG A 214 -8.48 17.63 4.48
N GLU A 215 -7.81 16.60 3.96
CA GLU A 215 -7.69 16.39 2.52
C GLU A 215 -9.07 16.20 1.88
N PHE A 216 -9.92 15.36 2.49
CA PHE A 216 -11.30 15.16 2.05
C PHE A 216 -12.12 16.46 2.10
N ALA A 217 -12.00 17.24 3.17
CA ALA A 217 -12.72 18.49 3.33
C ALA A 217 -12.31 19.56 2.31
N ALA A 218 -11.05 19.55 1.86
CA ALA A 218 -10.57 20.45 0.82
C ALA A 218 -11.19 20.18 -0.56
N ASP A 219 -11.74 18.98 -0.78
CA ASP A 219 -12.38 18.57 -2.03
C ASP A 219 -13.92 18.68 -1.99
N MET A 220 -14.50 19.20 -0.90
CA MET A 220 -15.94 19.39 -0.82
C MET A 220 -16.39 20.62 -1.63
N PRO A 221 -17.50 20.54 -2.39
CA PRO A 221 -18.05 21.68 -3.09
C PRO A 221 -18.49 22.74 -2.07
N ASP A 222 -18.14 23.99 -2.35
CA ASP A 222 -18.29 25.14 -1.45
C ASP A 222 -19.78 25.41 -1.15
N LYS A 223 -20.32 24.73 -0.13
CA LYS A 223 -21.69 24.89 0.35
C LYS A 223 -21.68 25.64 1.67
N ASP A 224 -22.00 26.92 1.59
CA ASP A 224 -22.27 27.85 2.70
C ASP A 224 -21.21 27.85 3.82
N ASP A 225 -20.26 28.78 3.70
CA ASP A 225 -19.17 29.08 4.64
C ASP A 225 -19.63 29.57 6.04
N ARG A 226 -20.93 29.47 6.34
CA ARG A 226 -21.58 30.06 7.53
C ARG A 226 -21.89 29.05 8.65
N ARG A 227 -21.40 27.80 8.57
CA ARG A 227 -21.63 26.78 9.61
C ARG A 227 -20.49 26.76 10.62
N ASP A 228 -20.85 26.59 11.90
CA ASP A 228 -19.90 26.35 12.99
C ASP A 228 -18.97 25.17 12.69
N ILE A 229 -17.81 25.12 13.36
CA ILE A 229 -16.78 24.07 13.22
C ILE A 229 -17.41 22.67 13.30
N LEU A 230 -18.31 22.45 14.26
CA LEU A 230 -19.00 21.16 14.47
C LEU A 230 -19.94 20.82 13.30
N GLY A 231 -20.62 21.82 12.74
CA GLY A 231 -21.46 21.66 11.56
C GLY A 231 -20.64 21.29 10.33
N ARG A 232 -19.43 21.85 10.17
CA ARG A 232 -18.50 21.50 9.09
C ARG A 232 -18.06 20.04 9.18
N TRP A 233 -17.76 19.53 10.38
CA TRP A 233 -17.41 18.12 10.60
C TRP A 233 -18.57 17.16 10.30
N LEU A 234 -19.79 17.48 10.76
CA LEU A 234 -20.97 16.65 10.48
C LEU A 234 -21.28 16.59 8.98
N CYS A 235 -21.15 17.73 8.27
CA CYS A 235 -21.33 17.76 6.82
C CYS A 235 -20.25 16.97 6.08
N ALA A 236 -18.99 17.05 6.53
CA ALA A 236 -17.92 16.24 5.96
C ALA A 236 -18.18 14.75 6.15
N LEU A 237 -18.67 14.34 7.32
CA LEU A 237 -18.98 12.94 7.61
C LEU A 237 -20.17 12.44 6.78
N ASP A 238 -21.23 13.25 6.64
CA ASP A 238 -22.39 12.96 5.80
C ASP A 238 -22.01 12.85 4.30
N TYR A 239 -21.18 13.78 3.82
CA TYR A 239 -20.67 13.76 2.46
C TYR A 239 -19.76 12.54 2.22
N MET A 240 -18.93 12.17 3.20
CA MET A 240 -18.08 10.98 3.13
C MET A 240 -18.92 9.70 3.06
N LEU A 241 -19.94 9.56 3.91
CA LEU A 241 -20.85 8.42 3.89
C LEU A 241 -21.61 8.35 2.55
N THR A 242 -22.11 9.48 2.06
CA THR A 242 -22.80 9.56 0.76
C THR A 242 -21.86 9.17 -0.38
N SER A 243 -20.60 9.63 -0.37
CA SER A 243 -19.59 9.30 -1.38
C SER A 243 -19.22 7.82 -1.36
N ILE A 244 -19.10 7.20 -0.17
CA ILE A 244 -18.89 5.75 -0.04
C ILE A 244 -20.08 4.97 -0.60
N ILE A 245 -21.31 5.38 -0.29
CA ILE A 245 -22.53 4.74 -0.81
C ILE A 245 -22.57 4.86 -2.34
N ASN A 246 -22.21 6.02 -2.90
CA ASN A 246 -22.14 6.23 -4.34
C ASN A 246 -21.07 5.36 -4.99
N LEU A 247 -19.90 5.21 -4.36
CA LEU A 247 -18.85 4.29 -4.80
C LEU A 247 -19.34 2.84 -4.89
N PHE A 248 -20.13 2.37 -3.91
CA PHE A 248 -20.73 1.03 -3.95
C PHE A 248 -21.84 0.88 -5.00
N LYS A 249 -22.56 1.97 -5.32
CA LYS A 249 -23.59 1.99 -6.36
C LYS A 249 -23.03 2.07 -7.78
N GLY A 250 -21.73 2.36 -7.92
CA GLY A 250 -21.08 2.56 -9.22
C GLY A 250 -21.34 3.95 -9.81
N ASP A 251 -21.87 4.89 -9.02
CA ASP A 251 -22.00 6.30 -9.40
C ASP A 251 -20.65 7.01 -9.29
N HIS A 252 -20.54 8.23 -9.84
CA HIS A 252 -19.31 9.02 -9.78
C HIS A 252 -18.91 9.30 -8.31
N PRO A 253 -17.80 8.71 -7.82
CA PRO A 253 -17.35 8.96 -6.46
C PRO A 253 -16.80 10.39 -6.34
N SER A 254 -16.69 10.92 -5.12
CA SER A 254 -16.03 12.21 -4.90
C SER A 254 -14.59 12.20 -5.45
N PRO A 255 -14.04 13.33 -5.92
CA PRO A 255 -12.68 13.41 -6.45
C PRO A 255 -11.61 12.80 -5.53
N TYR A 256 -11.78 12.97 -4.21
CA TYR A 256 -10.95 12.34 -3.19
C TYR A 256 -10.94 10.80 -3.28
N LEU A 257 -12.10 10.17 -3.51
CA LEU A 257 -12.24 8.73 -3.68
C LEU A 257 -11.93 8.26 -5.11
N GLU A 258 -11.51 9.13 -6.04
CA GLU A 258 -10.99 8.69 -7.33
C GLU A 258 -9.60 8.03 -7.17
N SER A 259 -8.81 8.51 -6.20
CA SER A 259 -7.51 7.91 -5.85
C SER A 259 -7.70 6.53 -5.22
N TYR A 260 -7.04 5.51 -5.80
CA TYR A 260 -7.05 4.14 -5.29
C TYR A 260 -6.50 4.03 -3.86
N TRP A 261 -5.44 4.78 -3.55
CA TRP A 261 -4.82 4.76 -2.23
C TRP A 261 -5.74 5.38 -1.18
N ASN A 262 -6.38 6.50 -1.51
CA ASN A 262 -7.30 7.20 -0.59
C ASN A 262 -8.49 6.29 -0.20
N ARG A 263 -8.97 5.42 -1.11
CA ARG A 263 -10.02 4.42 -0.82
C ARG A 263 -9.61 3.42 0.26
N ILE A 264 -8.33 3.10 0.39
CA ILE A 264 -7.82 2.10 1.34
C ILE A 264 -7.29 2.79 2.62
N GLN A 265 -6.62 3.93 2.47
CA GLN A 265 -5.97 4.66 3.57
C GLN A 265 -6.95 5.10 4.64
N LEU A 266 -8.00 5.85 4.28
CA LEU A 266 -8.94 6.42 5.24
C LEU A 266 -9.66 5.34 6.07
N PRO A 267 -10.25 4.28 5.46
CA PRO A 267 -10.84 3.19 6.23
C PRO A 267 -9.82 2.48 7.12
N THR A 268 -8.57 2.31 6.67
CA THR A 268 -7.53 1.64 7.46
C THR A 268 -7.15 2.45 8.70
N PHE A 269 -6.89 3.76 8.56
CA PHE A 269 -6.56 4.61 9.71
C PHE A 269 -7.73 4.74 10.68
N PHE A 270 -8.95 4.86 10.16
CA PHE A 270 -10.15 4.88 10.98
C PHE A 270 -10.35 3.56 11.73
N PHE A 271 -10.13 2.42 11.06
CA PHE A 271 -10.20 1.10 11.67
C PHE A 271 -9.18 0.94 12.82
N VAL A 272 -7.94 1.38 12.62
CA VAL A 272 -6.90 1.36 13.67
C VAL A 272 -7.30 2.28 14.83
N PHE A 273 -7.84 3.46 14.55
CA PHE A 273 -8.30 4.37 15.59
C PHE A 273 -9.45 3.77 16.43
N VAL A 274 -10.44 3.16 15.78
CA VAL A 274 -11.53 2.46 16.46
C VAL A 274 -11.01 1.26 17.26
N TYR A 275 -10.09 0.48 16.69
CA TYR A 275 -9.45 -0.65 17.38
C TYR A 275 -8.83 -0.21 18.70
N VAL A 276 -8.06 0.88 18.70
CA VAL A 276 -7.44 1.44 19.92
C VAL A 276 -8.48 1.96 20.90
N GLY A 277 -9.50 2.67 20.42
CA GLY A 277 -10.58 3.18 21.28
C GLY A 277 -11.38 2.07 21.96
N CYS A 278 -11.64 0.98 21.25
CA CYS A 278 -12.25 -0.22 21.82
C CYS A 278 -11.33 -0.86 22.86
N GLU A 279 -10.03 -1.01 22.56
CA GLU A 279 -9.07 -1.59 23.49
C GLU A 279 -8.97 -0.81 24.82
N PHE A 280 -9.20 0.52 24.81
CA PHE A 280 -9.27 1.34 26.02
C PHE A 280 -10.57 1.23 26.81
N THR A 281 -11.70 1.04 26.12
CA THR A 281 -13.04 1.06 26.74
C THR A 281 -13.48 -0.32 27.21
N ALA A 282 -13.20 -1.35 26.40
CA ALA A 282 -13.48 -2.74 26.68
C ALA A 282 -12.44 -3.61 25.97
N PRO A 283 -11.42 -4.15 26.67
CA PRO A 283 -10.35 -4.92 26.04
C PRO A 283 -10.93 -6.10 25.25
N PHE A 284 -10.47 -6.25 24.02
CA PHE A 284 -10.95 -7.31 23.14
C PHE A 284 -10.56 -8.70 23.66
N SER A 285 -11.36 -9.72 23.30
CA SER A 285 -10.94 -11.11 23.48
C SER A 285 -9.71 -11.41 22.62
N ASP A 286 -8.86 -12.34 23.06
CA ASP A 286 -7.61 -12.66 22.37
C ASP A 286 -7.83 -13.04 20.89
N ASN A 287 -8.89 -13.80 20.61
CA ASN A 287 -9.28 -14.14 19.24
C ASN A 287 -9.62 -12.90 18.42
N MET A 288 -10.38 -11.94 18.98
CA MET A 288 -10.73 -10.72 18.26
C MET A 288 -9.50 -9.85 18.00
N ARG A 289 -8.54 -9.79 18.94
CA ARG A 289 -7.26 -9.09 18.73
C ARG A 289 -6.45 -9.70 17.58
N VAL A 290 -6.43 -11.03 17.44
CA VAL A 290 -5.82 -11.71 16.30
C VAL A 290 -6.53 -11.32 14.99
N TYR A 291 -7.86 -11.46 14.95
CA TYR A 291 -8.64 -11.26 13.72
C TYR A 291 -8.70 -9.81 13.26
N ALA A 292 -8.71 -8.84 14.17
CA ALA A 292 -8.70 -7.42 13.83
C ALA A 292 -7.27 -6.88 13.67
N GLY A 293 -6.37 -7.27 14.56
CA GLY A 293 -5.00 -6.76 14.65
C GLY A 293 -4.12 -7.19 13.49
N ILE A 294 -4.14 -8.48 13.11
CA ILE A 294 -3.27 -9.00 12.04
C ILE A 294 -3.60 -8.36 10.67
N PRO A 295 -4.87 -8.24 10.25
CA PRO A 295 -5.20 -7.51 9.04
C PRO A 295 -4.82 -6.02 9.13
N ALA A 296 -5.02 -5.36 10.27
CA ALA A 296 -4.62 -3.96 10.44
C ALA A 296 -3.12 -3.75 10.22
N ILE A 297 -2.27 -4.56 10.87
CA ILE A 297 -0.82 -4.45 10.70
C ILE A 297 -0.39 -4.78 9.27
N LEU A 298 -0.99 -5.79 8.64
CA LEU A 298 -0.71 -6.14 7.24
C LEU A 298 -1.06 -4.98 6.30
N LEU A 299 -2.25 -4.38 6.47
CA LEU A 299 -2.68 -3.24 5.67
C LEU A 299 -1.75 -2.05 5.84
N LEU A 300 -1.33 -1.72 7.08
CA LEU A 300 -0.38 -0.63 7.32
C LEU A 300 0.98 -0.87 6.66
N TRP A 301 1.48 -2.11 6.64
CA TRP A 301 2.69 -2.47 5.89
C TRP A 301 2.52 -2.31 4.38
N ILE A 302 1.38 -2.74 3.82
CA ILE A 302 1.07 -2.54 2.39
C ILE A 302 0.98 -1.04 2.06
N MET A 303 0.42 -0.24 2.97
CA MET A 303 0.39 1.23 2.80
C MET A 303 1.80 1.85 2.80
N CYS A 304 2.83 1.21 3.35
CA CYS A 304 4.21 1.72 3.26
C CYS A 304 4.68 1.87 1.80
N VAL A 305 4.13 1.07 0.87
CA VAL A 305 4.51 1.11 -0.55
C VAL A 305 4.15 2.47 -1.18
N GLN A 306 3.14 3.19 -0.68
CA GLN A 306 2.77 4.51 -1.19
C GLN A 306 3.89 5.54 -1.03
N TYR A 307 4.73 5.42 0.00
CA TYR A 307 5.85 6.34 0.21
C TYR A 307 6.94 6.17 -0.86
N LEU A 308 6.92 5.08 -1.63
CA LEU A 308 7.83 4.88 -2.76
C LEU A 308 7.50 5.78 -3.97
N GLU A 309 6.30 6.36 -4.02
CA GLU A 309 5.81 7.24 -5.10
C GLU A 309 6.72 8.45 -5.34
N VAL A 310 7.37 8.94 -4.28
CA VAL A 310 8.24 10.11 -4.32
C VAL A 310 9.59 9.84 -5.00
N PHE A 311 10.04 8.59 -5.06
CA PHE A 311 11.36 8.25 -5.58
C PHE A 311 11.30 8.02 -7.10
N PRO A 312 12.00 8.82 -7.93
CA PRO A 312 11.94 8.66 -9.38
C PRO A 312 12.39 7.28 -9.88
N ALA A 313 13.29 6.63 -9.14
CA ALA A 313 13.83 5.32 -9.48
C ALA A 313 12.87 4.15 -9.21
N VAL A 314 11.85 4.33 -8.36
CA VAL A 314 10.99 3.24 -7.86
C VAL A 314 9.50 3.56 -8.05
N GLY A 315 9.12 4.85 -8.08
CA GLY A 315 7.73 5.29 -8.14
C GLY A 315 6.95 4.77 -9.35
N TYR A 316 7.62 4.50 -10.48
CA TYR A 316 6.98 3.89 -11.65
C TYR A 316 6.55 2.42 -11.45
N LEU A 317 7.11 1.74 -10.44
CA LEU A 317 6.70 0.38 -10.11
C LEU A 317 5.27 0.34 -9.54
N LEU A 318 4.81 1.40 -8.88
CA LEU A 318 3.45 1.49 -8.32
C LEU A 318 2.34 1.38 -9.39
N PRO A 319 2.27 2.27 -10.40
CA PRO A 319 1.28 2.16 -11.46
C PRO A 319 1.45 0.88 -12.30
N MET A 320 2.68 0.38 -12.42
CA MET A 320 2.97 -0.87 -13.11
C MET A 320 2.41 -2.10 -12.35
N MET A 321 2.67 -2.20 -11.04
CA MET A 321 2.11 -3.25 -10.18
C MET A 321 0.58 -3.25 -10.23
N ARG A 322 -0.05 -2.06 -10.22
CA ARG A 322 -1.51 -1.95 -10.34
C ARG A 322 -2.05 -2.54 -11.63
N ARG A 323 -1.37 -2.33 -12.77
CA ARG A 323 -1.77 -2.93 -14.06
C ARG A 323 -1.54 -4.44 -14.07
N MET A 324 -0.43 -4.90 -13.50
CA MET A 324 -0.14 -6.33 -13.35
C MET A 324 -1.16 -7.04 -12.43
N LEU A 325 -1.69 -6.36 -11.42
CA LEU A 325 -2.78 -6.91 -10.58
C LEU A 325 -4.07 -7.13 -11.38
N ALA A 326 -4.34 -6.34 -12.42
CA ALA A 326 -5.47 -6.58 -13.32
C ALA A 326 -5.26 -7.86 -14.13
N ASP A 327 -4.03 -8.13 -14.58
CA ASP A 327 -3.68 -9.39 -15.24
C ASP A 327 -3.85 -10.59 -14.29
N VAL A 328 -3.45 -10.43 -13.02
CA VAL A 328 -3.68 -11.43 -11.97
C VAL A 328 -5.16 -11.67 -11.74
N ALA A 329 -5.99 -10.62 -11.72
CA ALA A 329 -7.44 -10.75 -11.59
C ALA A 329 -8.04 -11.54 -12.77
N CYS A 330 -7.61 -11.24 -14.00
CA CYS A 330 -8.02 -12.00 -15.19
C CYS A 330 -7.58 -13.47 -15.11
N TYR A 331 -6.37 -13.72 -14.63
CA TYR A 331 -5.88 -15.07 -14.38
C TYR A 331 -6.71 -15.82 -13.33
N LEU A 332 -7.09 -15.16 -12.22
CA LEU A 332 -7.88 -15.75 -11.16
C LEU A 332 -9.25 -16.24 -11.64
N VAL A 333 -9.84 -15.60 -12.65
CA VAL A 333 -11.11 -16.06 -13.27
C VAL A 333 -10.97 -17.46 -13.88
N PHE A 334 -9.82 -17.79 -14.49
CA PHE A 334 -9.57 -19.12 -15.05
C PHE A 334 -9.04 -20.11 -14.00
N TYR A 335 -8.17 -19.64 -13.11
CA TYR A 335 -7.56 -20.46 -12.08
C TYR A 335 -8.57 -20.93 -11.03
N PHE A 336 -9.47 -20.06 -10.57
CA PHE A 336 -10.36 -20.35 -9.45
C PHE A 336 -11.30 -21.55 -9.71
N PRO A 337 -11.98 -21.68 -10.87
CA PRO A 337 -12.79 -22.88 -11.17
C PRO A 337 -11.97 -24.17 -11.21
N ILE A 338 -10.76 -24.13 -11.78
CA ILE A 338 -9.84 -25.28 -11.86
C ILE A 338 -9.41 -25.69 -10.45
N GLN A 339 -9.04 -24.72 -9.63
CA GLN A 339 -8.67 -24.92 -8.23
C GLN A 339 -9.81 -25.54 -7.43
N CYS A 340 -11.04 -25.04 -7.56
CA CYS A 340 -12.21 -25.61 -6.90
C CYS A 340 -12.50 -27.05 -7.37
N ALA A 341 -12.35 -27.33 -8.66
CA ALA A 341 -12.57 -28.67 -9.23
C ALA A 341 -11.56 -29.69 -8.70
N TYR A 342 -10.26 -29.38 -8.73
CA TYR A 342 -9.22 -30.25 -8.16
C TYR A 342 -9.36 -30.41 -6.65
N SER A 343 -9.65 -29.34 -5.92
CA SER A 343 -9.89 -29.40 -4.47
C SER A 343 -11.04 -30.34 -4.12
N SER A 344 -12.13 -30.29 -4.90
CA SER A 344 -13.29 -31.18 -4.74
C SER A 344 -12.94 -32.62 -5.13
N ALA A 345 -12.16 -32.83 -6.19
CA ALA A 345 -11.72 -34.14 -6.62
C ALA A 345 -10.82 -34.81 -5.58
N TYR A 346 -9.85 -34.08 -5.00
CA TYR A 346 -9.02 -34.59 -3.91
C TYR A 346 -9.84 -34.89 -2.66
N TYR A 347 -10.73 -33.98 -2.26
CA TYR A 347 -11.62 -34.20 -1.13
C TYR A 347 -12.44 -35.50 -1.29
N LEU A 348 -13.04 -35.71 -2.46
CA LEU A 348 -13.82 -36.92 -2.74
C LEU A 348 -12.95 -38.18 -2.82
N LEU A 349 -11.75 -38.09 -3.41
CA LEU A 349 -10.80 -39.20 -3.48
C LEU A 349 -10.42 -39.68 -2.08
N PHE A 350 -9.97 -38.76 -1.22
CA PHE A 350 -9.56 -39.10 0.15
C PHE A 350 -10.75 -39.51 1.02
N LYS A 351 -11.91 -38.86 0.88
CA LYS A 351 -13.13 -39.27 1.60
C LYS A 351 -13.63 -40.65 1.18
N SER A 352 -13.46 -41.04 -0.09
CA SER A 352 -13.88 -42.35 -0.59
C SER A 352 -13.08 -43.52 0.00
N GLN A 353 -11.85 -43.27 0.47
CA GLN A 353 -11.02 -44.31 1.08
C GLN A 353 -11.45 -44.65 2.53
N GLY A 354 -12.14 -43.75 3.24
CA GLY A 354 -12.66 -44.05 4.59
C GLY A 354 -11.60 -44.59 5.54
N ASP A 355 -11.82 -45.79 6.09
CA ASP A 355 -10.89 -46.51 6.99
C ASP A 355 -9.93 -47.49 6.24
N HIS A 356 -10.01 -47.57 4.91
CA HIS A 356 -9.21 -48.48 4.07
C HIS A 356 -7.89 -47.81 3.65
N LEU A 357 -6.96 -47.72 4.60
CA LEU A 357 -5.61 -47.21 4.39
C LEU A 357 -4.59 -48.34 4.55
N LYS A 358 -3.50 -48.28 3.79
CA LYS A 358 -2.39 -49.22 3.95
C LYS A 358 -1.87 -49.14 5.39
N PRO A 359 -1.67 -50.29 6.08
CA PRO A 359 -0.93 -50.31 7.33
C PRO A 359 0.43 -49.66 7.09
N TYR A 360 0.80 -48.69 7.93
CA TYR A 360 2.09 -48.03 7.83
C TYR A 360 3.20 -49.07 8.02
N GLU A 361 3.96 -49.38 6.97
CA GLU A 361 5.15 -50.22 7.08
C GLU A 361 6.33 -49.36 7.55
N PRO A 362 6.92 -49.66 8.72
CA PRO A 362 8.05 -48.89 9.20
C PRO A 362 9.27 -49.09 8.30
N GLU A 363 9.99 -47.99 8.08
CA GLU A 363 11.28 -48.01 7.41
C GLU A 363 12.17 -49.10 8.06
N PRO A 364 12.76 -50.04 7.29
CA PRO A 364 13.45 -51.20 7.85
C PRO A 364 14.57 -50.84 8.83
N ALA A 365 15.23 -49.70 8.59
CA ALA A 365 16.27 -49.15 9.45
C ALA A 365 15.73 -48.62 10.79
N PHE A 366 14.51 -48.07 10.81
CA PHE A 366 13.86 -47.66 12.05
C PHE A 366 13.42 -48.89 12.85
N ALA A 367 12.84 -49.89 12.20
CA ALA A 367 12.40 -51.13 12.85
C ALA A 367 13.57 -51.86 13.53
N SER A 368 14.72 -51.96 12.87
CA SER A 368 15.93 -52.58 13.45
C SER A 368 16.52 -51.78 14.62
N ASN A 369 16.60 -50.45 14.49
CA ASN A 369 17.07 -49.57 15.56
C ASN A 369 16.13 -49.57 16.78
N PHE A 370 14.81 -49.58 16.55
CA PHE A 370 13.81 -49.65 17.60
C PHE A 370 13.89 -50.99 18.35
N THR A 371 14.01 -52.10 17.62
CA THR A 371 14.18 -53.44 18.22
C THR A 371 15.44 -53.51 19.08
N SER A 372 16.54 -52.95 18.59
CA SER A 372 17.81 -52.87 19.32
C SER A 372 17.71 -52.01 20.59
N ALA A 373 17.00 -50.88 20.52
CA ALA A 373 16.74 -50.02 21.67
C ALA A 373 15.83 -50.71 22.71
N MET A 374 14.76 -51.38 22.28
CA MET A 374 13.85 -52.11 23.16
C MET A 374 14.56 -53.23 23.92
N HIS A 375 15.43 -53.99 23.25
CA HIS A 375 16.25 -55.00 23.91
C HIS A 375 17.19 -54.42 24.98
N ARG A 376 17.69 -53.21 24.75
CA ARG A 376 18.58 -52.52 25.69
C ARG A 376 17.85 -52.03 26.94
N PHE A 377 16.61 -51.57 26.80
CA PHE A 377 15.81 -51.06 27.93
C PHE A 377 15.04 -52.16 28.68
N PHE A 378 14.67 -53.25 28.00
CA PHE A 378 13.88 -54.35 28.58
C PHE A 378 14.51 -55.72 28.26
N PRO A 379 15.60 -56.11 28.96
CA PRO A 379 16.38 -57.30 28.65
C PRO A 379 15.70 -58.66 28.89
N GLY A 380 14.39 -58.69 29.17
CA GLY A 380 13.59 -59.91 29.37
C GLY A 380 12.38 -60.05 28.45
N VAL A 381 12.17 -59.13 27.50
CA VAL A 381 11.11 -59.25 26.50
C VAL A 381 11.59 -60.16 25.38
N ASP A 382 10.91 -61.27 25.18
CA ASP A 382 11.19 -62.23 24.10
C ASP A 382 10.71 -61.65 22.77
N THR A 383 11.58 -60.89 22.09
CA THR A 383 11.27 -60.20 20.82
C THR A 383 11.25 -61.15 19.61
N SER A 384 11.46 -62.46 19.84
CA SER A 384 11.39 -63.49 18.80
C SER A 384 10.02 -63.56 18.11
N ASP A 385 8.97 -63.09 18.79
CA ASP A 385 7.66 -62.91 18.19
C ASP A 385 7.57 -61.54 17.49
N ASN A 386 8.05 -61.50 16.23
CA ASN A 386 7.98 -60.33 15.34
C ASN A 386 6.60 -59.63 15.33
N ALA A 387 5.53 -60.37 15.62
CA ALA A 387 4.17 -59.84 15.69
C ALA A 387 3.99 -58.83 16.84
N THR A 388 4.60 -59.04 18.00
CA THR A 388 4.45 -58.14 19.17
C THR A 388 5.27 -56.86 19.01
N THR A 389 6.49 -56.96 18.49
CA THR A 389 7.35 -55.81 18.18
C THR A 389 6.72 -54.96 17.08
N MET A 390 6.16 -55.59 16.03
CA MET A 390 5.41 -54.87 15.01
C MET A 390 4.10 -54.29 15.55
N ALA A 391 3.35 -54.98 16.41
CA ALA A 391 2.14 -54.43 17.02
C ALA A 391 2.45 -53.21 17.91
N LEU A 392 3.54 -53.24 18.68
CA LEU A 392 3.96 -52.14 19.55
C LEU A 392 4.49 -50.95 18.73
N LEU A 393 5.21 -51.21 17.64
CA LEU A 393 5.65 -50.20 16.69
C LEU A 393 4.45 -49.62 15.91
N THR A 394 3.45 -50.44 15.60
CA THR A 394 2.17 -50.01 15.03
C THR A 394 1.44 -49.10 16.02
N VAL A 395 1.38 -49.43 17.31
CA VAL A 395 0.74 -48.58 18.34
C VAL A 395 1.53 -47.28 18.62
N LEU A 396 2.85 -47.33 18.59
CA LEU A 396 3.72 -46.16 18.82
C LEU A 396 3.80 -45.22 17.60
N LYS A 397 3.50 -45.74 16.41
CA LYS A 397 3.65 -45.03 15.13
C LYS A 397 2.37 -44.96 14.32
N THR A 398 1.24 -45.42 14.85
CA THR A 398 -0.09 -44.98 14.42
C THR A 398 -0.12 -43.48 14.60
N LYS A 399 0.34 -42.76 13.57
CA LYS A 399 -0.16 -41.42 13.26
C LYS A 399 -1.66 -41.51 13.50
N ASP A 400 -2.19 -40.62 14.32
CA ASP A 400 -3.61 -40.61 14.63
C ASP A 400 -4.37 -40.64 13.30
N LYS A 401 -5.56 -41.26 13.22
CA LYS A 401 -6.29 -41.38 11.94
C LYS A 401 -6.52 -40.00 11.29
N SER A 402 -6.52 -38.94 12.10
CA SER A 402 -6.53 -37.53 11.68
C SER A 402 -5.28 -37.08 10.92
N ASP A 403 -4.11 -37.66 11.20
CA ASP A 403 -2.82 -37.29 10.62
C ASP A 403 -2.53 -37.97 9.27
N MET A 404 -3.30 -38.99 8.88
CA MET A 404 -3.14 -39.65 7.57
C MET A 404 -3.82 -38.88 6.43
N PHE A 405 -4.90 -38.16 6.74
CA PHE A 405 -5.59 -37.27 5.78
C PHE A 405 -5.15 -35.82 5.89
N LEU A 406 -3.96 -35.56 6.44
CA LEU A 406 -3.47 -34.24 6.82
C LEU A 406 -3.59 -33.27 5.63
N GLY A 407 -4.57 -32.36 5.71
CA GLY A 407 -4.84 -31.37 4.68
C GLY A 407 -6.01 -31.68 3.72
N TYR A 408 -6.61 -32.88 3.75
CA TYR A 408 -7.76 -33.23 2.90
C TYR A 408 -9.03 -33.67 3.66
N GLU A 409 -9.03 -33.57 4.98
CA GLU A 409 -10.16 -33.99 5.85
C GLU A 409 -11.46 -33.22 5.61
N THR A 410 -11.35 -31.93 5.27
CA THR A 410 -12.49 -31.02 5.05
C THR A 410 -12.28 -30.25 3.77
N MET A 411 -13.36 -29.86 3.09
CA MET A 411 -13.25 -29.09 1.85
C MET A 411 -12.38 -27.82 1.99
N PRO A 412 -12.50 -26.98 3.04
CA PRO A 412 -11.60 -25.83 3.20
C PRO A 412 -10.12 -26.21 3.37
N LYS A 413 -9.82 -27.29 4.11
CA LYS A 413 -8.44 -27.81 4.21
C LYS A 413 -7.96 -28.33 2.85
N SER A 414 -8.77 -29.12 2.14
CA SER A 414 -8.45 -29.64 0.80
C SER A 414 -8.16 -28.51 -0.17
N PHE A 415 -8.94 -27.43 -0.12
CA PHE A 415 -8.74 -26.24 -0.94
C PHE A 415 -7.40 -25.58 -0.64
N LEU A 416 -7.06 -25.40 0.64
CA LEU A 416 -5.78 -24.81 1.06
C LEU A 416 -4.59 -25.68 0.63
N THR A 417 -4.64 -27.00 0.87
CA THR A 417 -3.57 -27.91 0.49
C THR A 417 -3.39 -27.98 -1.02
N THR A 418 -4.49 -28.00 -1.77
CA THR A 418 -4.46 -27.91 -3.25
C THR A 418 -3.87 -26.57 -3.70
N TYR A 419 -4.11 -25.48 -2.97
CA TYR A 419 -3.57 -24.16 -3.31
C TYR A 419 -2.05 -24.12 -3.14
N LEU A 420 -1.53 -24.75 -2.09
CA LEU A 420 -0.09 -24.87 -1.86
C LEU A 420 0.64 -25.68 -2.96
N VAL A 421 -0.04 -26.65 -3.57
CA VAL A 421 0.49 -27.37 -4.75
C VAL A 421 0.80 -26.40 -5.91
N THR A 422 0.05 -25.31 -6.05
CA THR A 422 0.29 -24.28 -7.09
C THR A 422 1.66 -23.59 -6.91
N PHE A 423 2.18 -23.52 -5.68
CA PHE A 423 3.49 -22.95 -5.36
C PHE A 423 4.60 -23.99 -5.31
N GLY A 424 4.36 -25.22 -5.76
CA GLY A 424 5.33 -26.31 -5.73
C GLY A 424 5.51 -26.95 -4.35
N GLN A 425 4.73 -26.57 -3.34
CA GLN A 425 4.72 -27.22 -2.03
C GLN A 425 3.84 -28.47 -2.06
N ILE A 426 4.37 -29.53 -2.68
CA ILE A 426 3.65 -30.80 -2.87
C ILE A 426 3.98 -31.74 -1.71
N ASN A 427 2.99 -32.00 -0.86
CA ASN A 427 3.09 -33.09 0.11
C ASN A 427 2.62 -34.41 -0.54
N LEU A 428 3.55 -35.34 -0.76
CA LEU A 428 3.27 -36.66 -1.36
C LEU A 428 2.77 -37.67 -0.32
N GLU A 429 3.03 -37.43 0.97
CA GLU A 429 2.75 -38.39 2.06
C GLU A 429 1.29 -38.89 2.08
N PRO A 430 0.26 -38.05 1.88
CA PRO A 430 -1.13 -38.52 1.84
C PRO A 430 -1.42 -39.45 0.65
N PHE A 431 -0.74 -39.27 -0.48
CA PHE A 431 -0.95 -40.08 -1.69
C PHE A 431 -0.31 -41.46 -1.58
N ASP A 432 0.81 -41.58 -0.88
CA ASP A 432 1.49 -42.85 -0.61
C ASP A 432 0.68 -43.79 0.31
N GLN A 433 -0.21 -43.22 1.12
CA GLN A 433 -1.04 -43.95 2.08
C GLN A 433 -2.32 -44.55 1.47
N LEU A 434 -2.60 -44.29 0.19
CA LEU A 434 -3.78 -44.83 -0.51
C LEU A 434 -3.66 -46.37 -0.67
N GLU A 435 -4.64 -47.11 -0.14
CA GLU A 435 -4.62 -48.58 -0.13
C GLU A 435 -4.92 -49.17 -1.50
N SER A 436 -5.97 -48.68 -2.15
CA SER A 436 -6.41 -49.21 -3.44
C SER A 436 -5.43 -48.82 -4.56
N PRO A 437 -4.92 -49.78 -5.36
CA PRO A 437 -4.08 -49.49 -6.52
C PRO A 437 -4.74 -48.53 -7.50
N SER A 438 -6.06 -48.59 -7.64
CA SER A 438 -6.84 -47.69 -8.51
C SER A 438 -6.89 -46.25 -7.97
N ALA A 439 -7.06 -46.08 -6.65
CA ALA A 439 -7.07 -44.77 -6.00
C ALA A 439 -5.67 -44.14 -6.00
N TYR A 440 -4.63 -44.95 -5.78
CA TYR A 440 -3.23 -44.53 -5.89
C TYR A 440 -2.91 -43.98 -7.28
N VAL A 441 -3.18 -44.77 -8.33
CA VAL A 441 -2.95 -44.34 -9.73
C VAL A 441 -3.76 -43.09 -10.08
N LEU A 442 -5.03 -43.04 -9.66
CA LEU A 442 -5.89 -41.87 -9.89
C LEU A 442 -5.37 -40.62 -9.16
N GLY A 443 -4.90 -40.76 -7.92
CA GLY A 443 -4.35 -39.66 -7.12
C GLY A 443 -3.12 -39.03 -7.76
N TYR A 444 -2.16 -39.86 -8.19
CA TYR A 444 -0.97 -39.38 -8.90
C TYR A 444 -1.31 -38.80 -10.27
N LEU A 445 -2.25 -39.39 -11.01
CA LEU A 445 -2.71 -38.84 -12.29
C LEU A 445 -3.35 -37.45 -12.09
N LEU A 446 -4.20 -37.29 -11.08
CA LEU A 446 -4.79 -36.01 -10.72
C LEU A 446 -3.72 -35.00 -10.30
N LEU A 447 -2.73 -35.40 -9.50
CA LEU A 447 -1.62 -34.55 -9.08
C LEU A 447 -0.75 -34.11 -10.25
N VAL A 448 -0.38 -35.01 -11.15
CA VAL A 448 0.45 -34.70 -12.32
C VAL A 448 -0.32 -33.79 -13.29
N THR A 449 -1.60 -34.09 -13.56
CA THR A 449 -2.42 -33.23 -14.43
C THR A 449 -2.64 -31.85 -13.81
N HIS A 450 -2.93 -31.78 -12.50
CA HIS A 450 -3.06 -30.52 -11.78
C HIS A 450 -1.78 -29.69 -11.85
N ALA A 451 -0.63 -30.28 -11.50
CA ALA A 451 0.67 -29.62 -11.54
C ALA A 451 1.02 -29.15 -12.97
N THR A 452 0.74 -29.96 -13.99
CA THR A 452 1.01 -29.59 -15.39
C THR A 452 0.13 -28.42 -15.83
N ILE A 453 -1.17 -28.47 -15.56
CA ILE A 453 -2.09 -27.40 -15.97
C ILE A 453 -1.77 -26.11 -15.21
N VAL A 454 -1.64 -26.17 -13.89
CA VAL A 454 -1.50 -24.97 -13.06
C VAL A 454 -0.08 -24.40 -13.11
N ILE A 455 0.95 -25.22 -12.88
CA ILE A 455 2.33 -24.74 -12.80
C ILE A 455 2.92 -24.52 -14.20
N VAL A 456 2.75 -25.47 -15.13
CA VAL A 456 3.38 -25.34 -16.44
C VAL A 456 2.57 -24.46 -17.36
N MET A 457 1.25 -24.66 -17.47
CA MET A 457 0.45 -23.89 -18.44
C MET A 457 0.01 -22.53 -17.89
N LEU A 458 -0.72 -22.51 -16.77
CA LEU A 458 -1.38 -21.29 -16.29
C LEU A 458 -0.37 -20.29 -15.70
N LEU A 459 0.57 -20.72 -14.86
CA LEU A 459 1.59 -19.82 -14.29
C LEU A 459 2.51 -19.25 -15.38
N SER A 460 2.92 -20.05 -16.37
CA SER A 460 3.70 -19.55 -17.52
C SER A 460 2.90 -18.55 -18.36
N ALA A 461 1.60 -18.78 -18.54
CA ALA A 461 0.73 -17.82 -19.23
C ALA A 461 0.59 -16.52 -18.43
N LEU A 462 0.46 -16.58 -17.10
CA LEU A 462 0.44 -15.40 -16.25
C LEU A 462 1.74 -14.59 -16.37
N ILE A 463 2.89 -15.25 -16.28
CA ILE A 463 4.20 -14.61 -16.45
C ILE A 463 4.32 -13.96 -17.84
N ALA A 464 3.85 -14.64 -18.89
CA ALA A 464 3.85 -14.11 -20.25
C ALA A 464 2.95 -12.87 -20.40
N MET A 465 1.74 -12.90 -19.83
CA MET A 465 0.83 -11.75 -19.81
C MET A 465 1.46 -10.58 -19.06
N MET A 466 1.97 -10.81 -17.86
CA MET A 466 2.64 -9.79 -17.03
C MET A 466 3.86 -9.19 -17.73
N ASN A 467 4.68 -10.00 -18.42
CA ASN A 467 5.84 -9.51 -19.17
C ASN A 467 5.43 -8.66 -20.38
N LYS A 468 4.36 -9.04 -21.08
CA LYS A 468 3.79 -8.25 -22.18
C LYS A 468 3.26 -6.90 -21.68
N THR A 469 2.51 -6.90 -20.58
CA THR A 469 1.98 -5.68 -19.95
C THR A 469 3.11 -4.78 -19.45
N MET A 470 4.13 -5.36 -18.80
CA MET A 470 5.32 -4.64 -18.34
C MET A 470 6.03 -3.93 -19.50
N GLY A 471 6.32 -4.66 -20.59
CA GLY A 471 7.01 -4.09 -21.75
C GLY A 471 6.20 -3.02 -22.47
N ALA A 472 4.89 -3.23 -22.64
CA ALA A 472 4.01 -2.31 -23.37
C ALA A 472 3.76 -0.99 -22.64
N HIS A 473 3.76 -1.02 -21.30
CA HIS A 473 3.32 0.13 -20.49
C HIS A 473 4.44 0.78 -19.65
N MET A 474 5.70 0.35 -19.79
CA MET A 474 6.79 0.87 -18.97
C MET A 474 6.95 2.39 -19.09
N ASP A 475 6.95 2.94 -20.30
CA ASP A 475 7.13 4.39 -20.50
C ASP A 475 5.90 5.18 -20.04
N GLU A 476 4.71 4.58 -20.18
CA GLU A 476 3.49 5.16 -19.67
C GLU A 476 3.45 5.15 -18.13
N ALA A 477 3.98 4.12 -17.49
CA ALA A 477 4.10 4.00 -16.04
C ALA A 477 5.09 5.03 -15.45
N LYS A 478 6.20 5.31 -16.15
CA LYS A 478 7.12 6.39 -15.78
C LYS A 478 6.45 7.76 -15.85
N LEU A 479 5.67 7.98 -16.91
CA LEU A 479 4.90 9.20 -17.08
C LEU A 479 3.82 9.33 -16.00
N GLU A 480 3.12 8.24 -15.69
CA GLU A 480 2.14 8.19 -14.62
C GLU A 480 2.78 8.47 -13.25
N ALA A 481 3.99 7.97 -12.99
CA ALA A 481 4.73 8.28 -11.76
C ALA A 481 5.04 9.78 -11.59
N CYS A 482 5.27 10.51 -12.68
CA CYS A 482 5.43 11.97 -12.61
C CYS A 482 4.12 12.67 -12.23
N ILE A 483 2.99 12.17 -12.72
CA ILE A 483 1.66 12.69 -12.39
C ILE A 483 1.34 12.42 -10.93
N THR A 484 1.52 11.19 -10.47
CA THR A 484 1.27 10.83 -9.07
C THR A 484 2.16 11.66 -8.14
N PHE A 485 3.45 11.82 -8.46
CA PHE A 485 4.32 12.72 -7.71
C PHE A 485 3.80 14.17 -7.65
N ALA A 486 3.32 14.72 -8.77
CA ALA A 486 2.73 16.05 -8.79
C ALA A 486 1.45 16.13 -7.94
N GLU A 487 0.58 15.12 -8.01
CA GLU A 487 -0.61 15.00 -7.17
C GLU A 487 -0.24 14.88 -5.68
N CYS A 488 0.81 14.13 -5.33
CA CYS A 488 1.33 14.02 -3.97
C CYS A 488 1.79 15.37 -3.42
N VAL A 489 2.60 16.12 -4.19
CA VAL A 489 3.00 17.50 -3.82
C VAL A 489 1.78 18.39 -3.66
N SER A 490 0.80 18.24 -4.54
CA SER A 490 -0.45 19.01 -4.51
C SER A 490 -1.28 18.72 -3.25
N ARG A 491 -1.48 17.43 -2.90
CA ARG A 491 -2.16 16.97 -1.68
C ARG A 491 -1.52 17.52 -0.42
N MET A 492 -0.19 17.42 -0.32
CA MET A 492 0.57 17.98 0.82
C MET A 492 0.35 19.48 0.99
N ARG A 493 0.09 20.20 -0.11
CA ARG A 493 -0.23 21.62 -0.08
C ARG A 493 -1.63 21.90 0.44
N LYS A 494 -2.66 21.13 0.05
CA LYS A 494 -4.05 21.34 0.49
C LYS A 494 -4.16 21.36 2.01
N VAL A 495 -3.36 20.53 2.68
CA VAL A 495 -3.36 20.41 4.14
C VAL A 495 -2.57 21.54 4.83
N ASP A 496 -1.71 22.25 4.10
CA ASP A 496 -0.96 23.38 4.63
C ASP A 496 -1.73 24.69 4.43
N THR A 497 -2.42 25.15 5.48
CA THR A 497 -2.94 26.53 5.61
C THR A 497 -1.80 27.54 5.80
N ILE A 498 -0.73 27.45 4.99
CA ILE A 498 0.38 28.41 5.05
C ILE A 498 -0.05 29.66 4.29
N THR A 499 -0.23 30.75 5.04
CA THR A 499 -0.27 32.11 4.50
C THR A 499 0.97 32.35 3.65
N VAL A 500 0.78 32.88 2.44
CA VAL A 500 1.82 33.14 1.44
C VAL A 500 2.89 34.07 2.02
N SER A 501 3.86 33.52 2.73
CA SER A 501 5.05 34.26 3.13
C SER A 501 5.97 34.37 1.91
N LYS A 502 6.60 35.54 1.77
CA LYS A 502 7.55 35.88 0.70
C LYS A 502 8.54 34.73 0.49
N ILE A 503 8.59 34.19 -0.74
CA ILE A 503 9.39 33.01 -1.08
C ILE A 503 10.83 33.46 -1.32
N ASP A 504 11.77 32.86 -0.59
CA ASP A 504 13.21 33.07 -0.79
C ASP A 504 13.74 32.03 -1.79
N TRP A 505 13.77 32.42 -3.05
CA TRP A 505 14.10 31.55 -4.19
C TRP A 505 15.58 31.16 -4.26
N ASP A 506 16.47 32.04 -3.81
CA ASP A 506 17.92 31.79 -3.82
C ASP A 506 18.27 30.65 -2.86
N ASN A 507 17.63 30.62 -1.68
CA ASN A 507 17.81 29.54 -0.71
C ASN A 507 17.27 28.18 -1.18
N LEU A 508 16.43 28.13 -2.22
CA LEU A 508 15.92 26.89 -2.82
C LEU A 508 16.81 26.34 -3.95
N GLY A 509 17.87 27.05 -4.33
CA GLY A 509 18.76 26.68 -5.43
C GLY A 509 18.02 26.66 -6.78
N TYR A 510 17.18 27.68 -7.00
CA TYR A 510 16.30 27.86 -8.16
C TYR A 510 17.06 27.70 -9.48
N GLN A 511 18.21 28.38 -9.62
CA GLN A 511 18.95 28.49 -10.88
C GLN A 511 19.54 27.15 -11.32
N LYS A 512 20.22 26.45 -10.41
CA LYS A 512 20.73 25.10 -10.66
C LYS A 512 19.62 24.10 -11.01
N LEU A 513 18.46 24.17 -10.33
CA LEU A 513 17.33 23.30 -10.65
C LEU A 513 16.77 23.59 -12.05
N TYR A 514 16.71 24.87 -12.42
CA TYR A 514 16.24 25.29 -13.73
C TYR A 514 17.17 24.75 -14.81
N ASP A 515 18.49 24.97 -14.65
CA ASP A 515 19.51 24.49 -15.58
C ASP A 515 19.47 22.96 -15.69
N ASP A 516 19.39 22.22 -14.58
CA ASP A 516 19.28 20.76 -14.57
C ASP A 516 17.99 20.24 -15.25
N THR A 517 16.87 20.96 -15.08
CA THR A 517 15.57 20.58 -15.68
C THR A 517 15.53 20.87 -17.18
N MET A 518 16.22 21.91 -17.61
CA MET A 518 16.28 22.34 -19.02
C MET A 518 17.41 21.65 -19.80
N ALA A 519 18.46 21.18 -19.12
CA ALA A 519 19.60 20.47 -19.71
C ALA A 519 19.39 18.95 -19.87
N ASP A 520 18.28 18.39 -19.37
CA ASP A 520 17.92 16.99 -19.64
C ASP A 520 17.51 16.87 -21.12
N ASP A 521 18.50 16.67 -22.00
CA ASP A 521 18.49 16.59 -23.48
C ASP A 521 17.45 15.63 -24.10
N LYS A 522 16.68 14.89 -23.29
CA LYS A 522 15.62 13.99 -23.77
C LYS A 522 14.37 14.69 -24.29
N TYR A 523 14.26 16.02 -24.11
CA TYR A 523 13.06 16.79 -24.43
C TYR A 523 13.13 17.60 -25.73
N ASP A 524 14.16 17.40 -26.55
CA ASP A 524 14.22 17.89 -27.95
C ASP A 524 13.13 17.30 -28.87
N LYS A 525 12.34 16.34 -28.37
CA LYS A 525 11.14 15.78 -29.03
C LYS A 525 9.83 16.23 -28.37
N ILE A 526 9.81 17.32 -27.61
CA ILE A 526 8.53 17.95 -27.29
C ILE A 526 7.92 18.37 -28.65
N PRO A 527 6.65 17.99 -28.95
CA PRO A 527 5.95 18.50 -30.12
C PRO A 527 6.17 20.00 -30.13
N SER A 528 6.67 20.59 -31.22
CA SER A 528 6.90 22.05 -31.24
C SER A 528 5.70 22.75 -30.61
N ASN A 529 5.85 23.91 -29.95
CA ASN A 529 4.69 24.63 -29.39
C ASN A 529 3.48 24.65 -30.35
N GLN A 530 3.73 24.60 -31.66
CA GLN A 530 2.79 24.45 -32.76
C GLN A 530 1.99 23.12 -32.82
N GLU A 531 2.56 21.96 -32.46
CA GLU A 531 1.87 20.66 -32.41
C GLU A 531 1.02 20.51 -31.14
N LEU A 532 1.49 21.01 -30.00
CA LEU A 532 0.67 21.15 -28.78
C LEU A 532 -0.50 22.11 -29.03
N LEU A 533 -0.23 23.28 -29.63
CA LEU A 533 -1.25 24.23 -30.10
C LEU A 533 -2.23 23.57 -31.08
N LYS A 534 -1.74 22.73 -32.00
CA LYS A 534 -2.57 22.03 -32.98
C LYS A 534 -3.43 20.94 -32.34
N ALA A 535 -2.89 20.13 -31.43
CA ALA A 535 -3.65 19.14 -30.67
C ALA A 535 -4.74 19.80 -29.81
N ILE A 536 -4.42 20.92 -29.17
CA ILE A 536 -5.37 21.71 -28.39
C ILE A 536 -6.43 22.37 -29.29
N THR A 537 -6.04 22.88 -30.47
CA THR A 537 -6.95 23.45 -31.49
C THR A 537 -7.88 22.40 -32.11
N ASP A 538 -7.37 21.19 -32.32
CA ASP A 538 -8.14 20.06 -32.87
C ASP A 538 -9.11 19.50 -31.82
N LEU A 539 -8.74 19.51 -30.53
CA LEU A 539 -9.65 19.25 -29.41
C LEU A 539 -10.76 20.31 -29.31
N THR A 540 -10.47 21.58 -29.58
CA THR A 540 -11.48 22.66 -29.59
C THR A 540 -12.44 22.56 -30.79
N LYS A 541 -11.99 22.00 -31.92
CA LYS A 541 -12.82 21.80 -33.12
C LYS A 541 -13.76 20.60 -33.02
N VAL A 542 -13.37 19.55 -32.30
CA VAL A 542 -14.21 18.34 -32.12
C VAL A 542 -15.42 18.59 -31.22
N GLU A 543 -15.37 19.61 -30.35
CA GLU A 543 -16.46 19.98 -29.44
C GLU A 543 -17.43 21.05 -30.00
N ALA A 544 -17.25 21.54 -31.22
CA ALA A 544 -18.24 22.42 -31.85
C ALA A 544 -19.40 21.56 -32.38
N PRO A 545 -20.62 21.62 -31.79
CA PRO A 545 -21.75 20.94 -32.39
C PRO A 545 -22.03 21.57 -33.75
N ALA A 546 -22.40 20.75 -34.73
CA ALA A 546 -22.82 21.18 -36.07
C ALA A 546 -24.17 21.92 -36.04
N GLU A 547 -24.33 22.93 -35.17
CA GLU A 547 -25.50 23.80 -35.07
C GLU A 547 -25.52 24.91 -36.15
N GLY A 548 -24.65 24.81 -37.15
CA GLY A 548 -24.53 25.81 -38.23
C GLY A 548 -25.53 25.68 -39.37
N GLN A 549 -26.28 24.57 -39.50
CA GLN A 549 -27.19 24.36 -40.65
C GLN A 549 -28.69 24.36 -40.32
N ALA A 550 -29.11 24.29 -39.05
CA ALA A 550 -30.52 24.28 -38.69
C ALA A 550 -31.12 25.69 -38.46
N ARG A 551 -30.31 26.72 -38.17
CA ARG A 551 -30.80 28.08 -37.84
C ARG A 551 -31.00 29.04 -39.02
N ARG A 552 -30.69 28.63 -40.26
CA ARG A 552 -30.91 29.46 -41.47
C ARG A 552 -32.23 29.21 -42.22
N ARG A 553 -33.14 28.37 -41.69
CA ARG A 553 -34.45 28.10 -42.34
C ARG A 553 -35.69 28.61 -41.59
N SER A 554 -35.59 29.22 -40.41
CA SER A 554 -36.77 29.69 -39.66
C SER A 554 -36.95 31.21 -39.54
N ALA A 555 -36.08 32.02 -40.17
CA ALA A 555 -36.24 33.47 -40.23
C ALA A 555 -36.50 33.93 -41.67
N GLY A 556 -37.76 33.82 -42.10
CA GLY A 556 -38.21 34.30 -43.41
C GLY A 556 -39.63 33.84 -43.75
N GLY A 557 -40.63 34.39 -43.06
CA GLY A 557 -42.03 34.10 -43.35
C GLY A 557 -43.02 34.78 -42.39
N LEU A 558 -43.15 36.10 -42.51
CA LEU A 558 -44.33 36.87 -42.08
C LEU A 558 -44.28 38.29 -42.68
N VAL A 559 -44.72 38.38 -43.95
CA VAL A 559 -45.60 39.43 -44.49
C VAL A 559 -46.58 38.71 -45.41
#